data_AF-D7BV49-F1
#
_entry.id   AF-D7BV49-F1
#
_cell.length_a   1.000
_cell.length_b   1.000
_cell.length_c   1.000
_cell.angle_alpha   90.00
_cell.angle_beta   90.00
_cell.angle_gamma   90.00
#
_symmetry.space_group_name_H-M   'P 1'
#
loop_
_entity.id
_entity.type
_entity.pdbx_description
1 polymer ?
#
loop_
_entity_poly.entity_id
_entity_poly.type
_entity_poly.pdbx_seq_one_letter_code
_entity_poly.pdbx_strand_id
1 'polypeptide(L)' 'MRSGIAALRGIGDHVGVCCAQFRVAVSARVDGEAPPPEVPDAVLDAHLLECPECRRWGERARRLRELAAGLDGP' A
#
# COMPACT_ATOMS: atom_id res chain seq x y z
N MET A 1 18.16 10.14 -26.76
CA MET A 1 18.03 10.22 -25.29
C MET A 1 16.90 9.27 -24.91
N ARG A 2 17.23 8.11 -24.31
CA ARG A 2 16.30 6.99 -24.12
C ARG A 2 15.47 7.22 -22.86
N SER A 3 14.15 7.37 -23.02
CA SER A 3 13.18 7.27 -21.93
C SER A 3 13.32 5.93 -21.21
N GLY A 4 13.77 5.97 -19.96
CA GLY A 4 13.86 4.81 -19.07
C GLY A 4 12.57 4.62 -18.28
N ILE A 5 11.50 4.17 -18.94
CA ILE A 5 10.35 3.58 -18.25
C ILE A 5 10.44 2.08 -18.48
N ALA A 6 11.18 1.40 -17.60
CA ALA A 6 11.29 -0.05 -17.60
C ALA A 6 10.20 -0.64 -16.69
N ALA A 7 9.22 -1.26 -17.34
CA ALA A 7 8.51 -2.47 -16.92
C ALA A 7 7.87 -2.52 -15.52
N LEU A 8 6.61 -2.09 -15.45
CA LEU A 8 5.58 -2.76 -14.63
C LEU A 8 4.34 -3.08 -15.50
N ARG A 9 4.58 -3.74 -16.64
CA ARG A 9 3.50 -4.36 -17.42
C ARG A 9 3.31 -5.80 -16.94
N GLY A 10 2.42 -6.00 -15.98
CA GLY A 10 1.88 -7.31 -15.62
C GLY A 10 0.63 -7.59 -16.45
N ILE A 11 0.77 -8.41 -17.49
CA ILE A 11 -0.31 -8.99 -18.28
C ILE A 11 -0.40 -10.45 -17.81
N GLY A 12 -1.50 -10.85 -17.14
CA GLY A 12 -1.78 -12.27 -16.83
C GLY A 12 -2.08 -12.60 -15.35
N ASP A 13 -3.36 -12.77 -15.04
CA ASP A 13 -3.99 -13.89 -14.30
C ASP A 13 -3.44 -14.47 -12.96
N HIS A 14 -2.63 -13.75 -12.18
CA HIS A 14 -2.39 -14.09 -10.75
C HIS A 14 -3.08 -13.13 -9.77
N VAL A 15 -4.35 -13.39 -9.46
CA VAL A 15 -5.13 -12.75 -8.36
C VAL A 15 -4.61 -13.21 -6.98
N GLY A 16 -3.29 -13.24 -6.75
CA GLY A 16 -2.73 -13.75 -5.49
C GLY A 16 -1.31 -13.32 -5.11
N VAL A 17 -0.54 -12.72 -6.01
CA VAL A 17 0.82 -12.20 -5.73
C VAL A 17 0.91 -10.65 -5.75
N CYS A 18 -0.10 -9.83 -6.11
CA CYS A 18 -1.41 -9.48 -5.50
C CYS A 18 -1.35 -8.87 -4.10
N CYS A 19 -1.69 -7.57 -4.02
CA CYS A 19 -2.12 -6.77 -2.86
C CYS A 19 -1.29 -6.80 -1.56
N ALA A 20 -0.63 -7.90 -1.19
CA ALA A 20 0.12 -8.07 0.05
C ALA A 20 1.26 -7.04 0.18
N GLN A 21 2.10 -6.88 -0.85
CA GLN A 21 3.17 -5.87 -0.84
C GLN A 21 2.62 -4.43 -0.69
N PHE A 22 1.46 -4.16 -1.30
CA PHE A 22 0.78 -2.87 -1.14
C PHE A 22 0.21 -2.71 0.26
N ARG A 23 -0.30 -3.78 0.88
CA ARG A 23 -0.77 -3.74 2.28
C ARG A 23 0.38 -3.49 3.26
N VAL A 24 1.57 -4.03 2.99
CA VAL A 24 2.79 -3.70 3.76
C VAL A 24 3.10 -2.20 3.64
N ALA A 25 3.14 -1.66 2.42
CA ALA A 25 3.38 -0.24 2.20
C ALA A 25 2.29 0.65 2.83
N VAL A 26 1.02 0.25 2.77
CA VAL A 26 -0.08 0.95 3.45
C VAL A 26 0.10 0.90 4.97
N SER A 27 0.50 -0.24 5.54
CA SER A 27 0.77 -0.36 6.98
C SER A 27 1.87 0.61 7.40
N ALA A 28 3.03 0.56 6.74
CA ALA A 28 4.15 1.46 7.00
C ALA A 28 3.69 2.93 6.98
N ARG A 29 2.95 3.33 5.95
CA ARG A 29 2.40 4.69 5.84
C ARG A 29 1.43 5.04 6.97
N VAL A 30 0.59 4.10 7.41
CA VAL A 30 -0.33 4.30 8.54
C VAL A 30 0.44 4.51 9.84
N ASP A 31 1.52 3.77 10.04
CA ASP A 31 2.35 3.84 11.24
C ASP A 31 3.35 5.01 11.21
N GLY A 32 3.52 5.67 10.06
CA GLY A 32 4.45 6.79 9.86
C GLY A 32 5.87 6.33 9.51
N GLU A 33 6.02 5.08 9.10
CA GLU A 33 7.27 4.46 8.70
C GLU A 33 7.52 4.62 7.19
N ALA A 34 8.78 4.41 6.77
CA ALA A 34 9.15 4.42 5.35
C ALA A 34 8.56 3.18 4.64
N PRO A 35 7.97 3.34 3.44
CA PRO A 35 7.50 2.20 2.67
C PRO A 35 8.69 1.37 2.14
N PRO A 36 8.46 0.10 1.81
CA PRO A 36 9.48 -0.74 1.19
C PRO A 36 9.97 -0.11 -0.13
N PRO A 37 11.28 -0.22 -0.46
CA PRO A 37 11.86 0.44 -1.63
C PRO A 37 11.26 -0.03 -2.96
N GLU A 38 10.68 -1.23 -2.98
CA GLU A 38 9.98 -1.80 -4.13
C GLU A 38 8.61 -1.16 -4.39
N VAL A 39 8.03 -0.47 -3.40
CA VAL A 39 6.72 0.20 -3.50
C VAL A 39 6.85 1.67 -3.07
N PRO A 40 7.40 2.56 -3.93
CA PRO A 40 7.40 3.99 -3.69
C PRO A 40 5.98 4.56 -3.55
N ASP A 41 5.86 5.71 -2.89
CA ASP A 41 4.56 6.33 -2.61
C ASP A 41 3.69 6.54 -3.86
N ALA A 42 4.28 7.00 -4.96
CA ALA A 42 3.57 7.20 -6.22
C ALA A 42 3.01 5.90 -6.81
N VAL A 43 3.72 4.78 -6.64
CA VAL A 43 3.29 3.45 -7.10
C VAL A 43 2.17 2.93 -6.21
N LEU A 44 2.27 3.14 -4.88
CA LEU A 44 1.20 2.83 -3.95
C LEU A 44 -0.07 3.64 -4.26
N ASP A 45 0.06 4.94 -4.52
CA ASP A 45 -1.08 5.81 -4.82
C ASP A 45 -1.79 5.35 -6.11
N ALA A 46 -1.03 5.01 -7.15
CA ALA A 46 -1.59 4.46 -8.39
C ALA A 46 -2.36 3.15 -8.14
N HIS A 47 -1.83 2.26 -7.30
CA HIS A 47 -2.52 1.02 -6.94
C HIS A 47 -3.82 1.29 -6.17
N LEU A 48 -3.83 2.26 -5.26
CA LEU A 48 -5.01 2.59 -4.47
C LEU A 48 -6.13 3.19 -5.33
N LEU A 49 -5.82 3.89 -6.42
CA LEU A 49 -6.83 4.36 -7.38
C LEU A 49 -7.57 3.17 -8.03
N GLU A 50 -6.83 2.13 -8.41
CA GLU A 50 -7.36 1.01 -9.18
C GLU A 50 -7.90 -0.15 -8.30
N CYS A 51 -7.43 -0.29 -7.06
CA CYS A 51 -7.78 -1.41 -6.19
C CYS A 51 -8.71 -1.00 -5.03
N PRO A 52 -10.04 -1.22 -5.15
CA PRO A 52 -10.99 -0.87 -4.10
C PRO A 52 -10.83 -1.72 -2.81
N GLU A 53 -10.30 -2.94 -2.92
CA GLU A 53 -10.04 -3.79 -1.76
C GLU A 53 -8.91 -3.22 -0.88
N CYS A 54 -7.79 -2.80 -1.49
CA CYS A 54 -6.68 -2.18 -0.78
C CYS A 54 -7.04 -0.82 -0.18
N ARG A 55 -7.92 -0.04 -0.84
CA ARG A 55 -8.50 1.18 -0.23
C ARG A 55 -9.27 0.87 1.05
N ARG A 56 -10.23 -0.04 0.98
CA ARG A 56 -11.02 -0.47 2.16
C ARG A 56 -10.14 -1.07 3.25
N TRP A 57 -9.10 -1.80 2.87
CA TRP A 57 -8.13 -2.34 3.82
C TRP A 57 -7.38 -1.21 4.55
N GLY A 58 -6.86 -0.22 3.81
CA GLY A 58 -6.16 0.93 4.39
C GLY A 58 -7.03 1.78 5.31
N GLU A 59 -8.30 1.97 4.99
CA GLU A 59 -9.27 2.63 5.89
C GLU A 59 -9.42 1.87 7.22
N ARG A 60 -9.51 0.53 7.16
CA ARG A 60 -9.57 -0.30 8.38
C ARG A 60 -8.27 -0.25 9.19
N ALA A 61 -7.11 -0.27 8.52
CA ALA A 61 -5.81 -0.16 9.18
C ALA A 61 -5.67 1.18 9.93
N ARG A 62 -6.06 2.30 9.30
CA ARG A 62 -6.07 3.63 9.95
C ARG A 62 -6.97 3.65 11.19
N ARG A 63 -8.21 3.15 11.06
CA ARG A 63 -9.14 3.07 12.18
C ARG A 63 -8.58 2.20 13.32
N LEU A 64 -7.95 1.07 12.99
CA LEU A 64 -7.33 0.21 13.99
C LEU A 64 -6.23 0.95 14.76
N ARG A 65 -5.36 1.69 14.07
CA ARG A 65 -4.31 2.51 14.70
C ARG A 65 -4.88 3.57 15.63
N GLU A 66 -5.93 4.27 15.23
CA GLU A 66 -6.62 5.25 16.07
C GLU A 66 -7.19 4.62 17.35
N LEU A 67 -7.80 3.45 17.25
CA LEU A 67 -8.32 2.71 18.40
C LEU A 67 -7.20 2.21 19.31
N ALA A 68 -6.13 1.66 18.73
CA ALA A 68 -4.97 1.16 19.49
C ALA A 68 -4.29 2.29 20.27
N ALA A 69 -4.08 3.45 19.64
CA ALA A 69 -3.51 4.62 20.32
C ALA A 69 -4.36 5.10 21.51
N GLY A 70 -5.66 4.86 21.49
CA GLY A 70 -6.55 5.14 22.63
C GLY A 70 -6.46 4.10 23.77
N LEU A 71 -6.00 2.87 23.47
CA LEU A 71 -5.68 1.85 24.48
C LEU A 71 -4.31 2.10 25.12
N ASP A 72 -3.41 2.79 24.42
CA ASP A 72 -2.07 3.15 24.88
C ASP A 72 -2.05 4.44 25.74
N GLY A 73 -3.22 4.96 26.13
CA GLY A 73 -3.36 6.05 27.11
C GLY A 73 -3.01 5.63 28.55
N PRO A 74 -2.76 6.58 29.48
CA PRO A 74 -2.26 6.29 30.83
C PRO A 74 -3.20 5.44 31.69
#